data_AF-A0A3M2C3M9-F1
#
_entry.id   AF-A0A3M2C3M9-F1
#
_cell.length_a   1.000
_cell.length_b   1.000
_cell.length_c   1.000
_cell.angle_alpha   90.00
_cell.angle_beta   90.00
_cell.angle_gamma   90.00
#
_symmetry.space_group_name_H-M   'P 1'
#
loop_
_entity.id
_entity.type
_entity.pdbx_description
1 polymer ?
#
loop_
_entity_poly.entity_id
_entity_poly.type
_entity_poly.pdbx_seq_one_letter_code
_entity_poly.pdbx_strand_id
1 'polypeptide(L)' 'MVSGISMASVLALLAAASGAASPTGPLAVGRPVPDLVLPDAGGGAPRSLAEWRGRRYVLHVFASW' A
#
# COMPACT_ATOMS: atom_id res chain seq x y z
N MET A 1 33.18 -33.25 -7.40
CA MET A 1 32.99 -32.80 -6.00
C MET A 1 31.84 -31.81 -5.95
N VAL A 2 30.61 -32.26 -5.72
CA VAL A 2 29.51 -31.36 -5.34
C VAL A 2 28.61 -32.15 -4.38
N SER A 3 28.81 -31.93 -3.09
CA SER A 3 28.03 -32.55 -2.02
C SER A 3 27.64 -31.44 -1.05
N GLY A 4 26.36 -31.38 -0.69
CA GLY A 4 25.94 -30.74 0.55
C GLY A 4 25.04 -29.49 0.46
N ILE A 5 23.97 -29.49 -0.33
CA ILE A 5 22.82 -28.63 0.00
C ILE A 5 21.98 -29.40 1.03
N SER A 6 22.11 -29.04 2.31
CA SER A 6 21.32 -29.62 3.40
C SER A 6 19.86 -29.19 3.29
N MET A 7 18.91 -30.13 3.48
CA MET A 7 17.47 -29.84 3.42
C MET A 7 17.03 -28.77 4.45
N ALA A 8 17.77 -28.65 5.55
CA ALA A 8 17.59 -27.59 6.54
C ALA A 8 17.82 -26.18 5.96
N SER A 9 18.76 -26.05 5.01
CA SER A 9 19.05 -24.78 4.35
C SER A 9 17.96 -24.37 3.37
N VAL A 10 17.30 -25.34 2.74
CA VAL A 10 16.15 -25.10 1.85
C VAL A 10 14.95 -24.60 2.65
N LEU A 11 14.67 -25.23 3.79
CA LEU A 11 13.58 -24.82 4.70
C LEU A 11 13.79 -23.44 5.31
N ALA A 12 15.03 -23.08 5.67
CA ALA A 12 15.36 -21.74 6.18
C ALA A 12 15.13 -20.64 5.12
N LEU A 13 15.40 -20.92 3.84
CA LEU A 13 15.21 -19.96 2.75
C LEU A 13 13.72 -19.73 2.43
N LEU A 14 12.89 -20.77 2.55
CA LEU A 14 11.43 -20.68 2.35
C LEU A 14 10.74 -19.89 3.48
N ALA A 15 11.23 -19.97 4.71
CA ALA A 15 10.62 -19.26 5.84
C ALA A 15 10.85 -17.74 5.81
N ALA A 16 11.96 -17.27 5.24
CA ALA A 16 12.29 -15.84 5.17
C ALA A 16 11.44 -15.05 4.15
N ALA A 17 10.78 -15.73 3.21
CA ALA A 17 10.01 -15.09 2.15
C ALA A 17 8.59 -14.64 2.56
N SER A 18 8.10 -15.03 3.75
CA SER A 18 6.73 -14.73 4.18
C SER A 18 6.57 -13.47 5.04
N GLY A 19 7.63 -12.70 5.23
CA GLY A 19 7.61 -11.44 5.98
C GLY A 19 7.06 -10.25 5.18
N ALA A 20 5.90 -10.36 4.54
CA ALA A 20 5.21 -9.18 4.01
C ALA A 20 4.65 -8.40 5.21
N ALA A 21 5.36 -7.34 5.60
CA ALA A 21 4.92 -6.44 6.66
C ALA A 21 3.49 -5.95 6.37
N SER A 22 2.59 -6.12 7.33
CA SER A 22 1.23 -5.57 7.19
C SER A 22 1.33 -4.05 7.03
N PRO A 23 0.60 -3.46 6.07
CA PRO A 23 0.59 -2.01 5.91
C PRO A 23 0.06 -1.40 7.20
N THR A 24 0.97 -0.84 8.00
CA THR A 24 0.65 -0.13 9.23
C THR A 24 0.34 1.30 8.84
N GLY A 25 -0.78 1.49 8.14
CA GLY A 25 -1.23 2.78 7.61
C GLY A 25 -2.56 3.20 8.23
N PRO A 26 -2.86 4.51 8.27
CA PRO A 26 -4.13 5.03 8.78
C PRO A 26 -5.34 4.65 7.92
N LEU A 27 -5.12 3.99 6.78
CA LEU A 27 -6.16 3.56 5.85
C LEU A 27 -6.60 2.13 6.20
N ALA A 28 -7.80 1.99 6.76
CA ALA A 28 -8.41 0.71 7.08
C ALA A 28 -9.90 0.72 6.70
N VAL A 29 -10.42 -0.44 6.28
CA VAL A 29 -11.84 -0.61 5.96
C VAL A 29 -12.70 -0.32 7.19
N GLY A 30 -13.81 0.40 6.99
CA GLY A 30 -14.73 0.79 8.06
C GLY A 30 -14.24 1.95 8.93
N ARG A 31 -13.05 2.50 8.67
CA ARG A 31 -12.57 3.74 9.29
C ARG A 31 -12.82 4.94 8.38
N PRO A 32 -13.06 6.14 8.94
CA PRO A 32 -13.07 7.36 8.15
C PRO A 32 -11.74 7.51 7.40
N VAL A 33 -11.83 7.90 6.13
CA VAL A 33 -10.65 8.32 5.37
C VAL A 33 -10.03 9.57 6.02
N PRO A 34 -8.70 9.71 6.07
CA PRO A 34 -8.05 10.93 6.54
C PRO A 34 -8.51 12.15 5.74
N ASP A 35 -8.55 13.31 6.40
CA ASP A 35 -8.75 14.57 5.68
C ASP A 35 -7.48 14.89 4.89
N LEU A 36 -7.62 14.89 3.57
CA LEU A 36 -6.51 15.00 2.64
C LEU A 36 -6.79 16.14 1.66
N VAL A 37 -5.80 17.00 1.49
CA VAL A 37 -5.81 18.07 0.50
C VAL A 37 -4.78 17.72 -0.57
N LEU A 38 -5.24 17.61 -1.82
CA LEU A 38 -4.42 17.30 -3.00
C LEU A 38 -4.55 18.42 -4.04
N PRO A 39 -3.51 18.67 -4.84
CA PRO A 39 -3.65 19.50 -6.03
C PRO A 39 -4.58 18.83 -7.04
N ASP A 40 -5.40 19.62 -7.73
CA ASP A 40 -6.16 19.13 -8.88
C ASP A 40 -5.26 18.86 -10.10
N ALA A 41 -5.79 18.09 -11.05
CA ALA A 41 -5.07 17.76 -12.27
C ALA A 41 -5.06 18.88 -13.32
N GLY A 42 -5.93 19.89 -13.20
CA GLY A 42 -6.14 20.91 -14.22
C GLY A 42 -5.18 22.11 -14.10
N GLY A 43 -4.79 22.46 -12.89
CA GLY A 43 -3.94 23.61 -12.59
C GLY A 43 -3.25 23.55 -11.23
N GLY A 44 -3.40 22.45 -10.49
CA GLY A 44 -2.77 22.26 -9.19
C GLY A 44 -3.47 22.97 -8.04
N ALA A 45 -4.69 23.47 -8.25
CA ALA A 45 -5.44 24.13 -7.19
C ALA A 45 -5.72 23.14 -6.05
N PRO A 46 -5.62 23.55 -4.78
CA PRO A 46 -5.85 22.65 -3.66
C PRO A 46 -7.32 22.22 -3.59
N ARG A 47 -7.56 20.92 -3.42
CA ARG A 47 -8.88 20.30 -3.30
C ARG A 47 -8.88 19.34 -2.11
N SER A 48 -9.93 19.38 -1.29
CA SER A 48 -10.06 18.53 -0.11
C SER A 48 -10.99 17.35 -0.37
N LEU A 49 -10.61 16.14 0.07
CA LEU A 49 -11.50 14.97 0.05
C LEU A 49 -12.84 15.19 0.77
N ALA A 50 -12.92 16.17 1.69
CA ALA A 50 -14.16 16.56 2.35
C ALA A 50 -15.26 17.01 1.37
N GLU A 51 -14.89 17.55 0.20
CA GLU A 51 -15.83 18.00 -0.84
C GLU A 51 -16.66 16.86 -1.43
N TRP A 52 -16.20 15.61 -1.31
CA TRP A 52 -16.87 14.43 -1.85
C TRP A 52 -17.62 13.61 -0.79
N ARG A 53 -17.77 14.13 0.44
CA ARG A 53 -18.57 13.48 1.49
C ARG A 53 -20.02 13.27 1.04
N GLY A 54 -20.61 12.17 1.50
CA GLY A 54 -21.95 11.75 1.08
C GLY A 54 -22.01 11.10 -0.31
N ARG A 55 -20.88 11.01 -1.02
CA ARG A 55 -20.77 10.35 -2.33
C ARG A 55 -19.82 9.16 -2.23
N ARG A 56 -20.08 8.11 -2.99
CA ARG A 56 -19.10 7.02 -3.19
C ARG A 56 -18.04 7.51 -4.15
N TYR A 57 -16.78 7.39 -3.79
CA TYR A 57 -15.65 7.78 -4.63
C TYR A 57 -14.49 6.79 -4.49
N VAL A 58 -13.59 6.80 -5.47
CA VAL A 58 -12.36 6.00 -5.48
C VAL A 58 -11.19 6.96 -5.50
N LEU A 59 -10.27 6.82 -4.53
CA LEU A 59 -8.98 7.50 -4.56
C LEU A 59 -7.99 6.59 -5.31
N HIS A 60 -7.64 6.98 -6.53
CA HIS A 60 -6.68 6.24 -7.35
C HIS A 60 -5.30 6.88 -7.23
N VAL A 61 -4.38 6.21 -6.52
CA VAL A 61 -2.98 6.61 -6.39
C VAL A 61 -2.16 5.77 -7.35
N PHE A 62 -1.49 6.42 -8.31
CA PHE A 62 -0.70 5.75 -9.34
C PHE A 62 0.61 6.48 -9.60
N ALA A 63 1.54 5.79 -10.23
CA ALA A 63 2.74 6.38 -10.80
C ALA A 63 3.07 5.67 -12.13
N SER A 64 3.64 6.39 -13.10
CA SER A 64 3.83 5.91 -14.48
C SER A 64 5.24 5.42 -14.79
N TRP A 65 6.08 5.26 -13.76
CA TRP A 65 7.49 4.86 -13.90
C TRP A 65 7.68 3.36 -13.75
#